data_AF-A0ABD5EH06-F1
#
_entry.id   AF-A0ABD5EH06-F1
#
_cell.length_a   1.000
_cell.length_b   1.000
_cell.length_c   1.000
_cell.angle_alpha   90.00
_cell.angle_beta   90.00
_cell.angle_gamma   90.00
#
_symmetry.space_group_name_H-M   'P 1'
#
loop_
_entity.id
_entity.type
_entity.pdbx_description
1 polymer ?
#
loop_
_entity_poly.entity_id
_entity_poly.type
_entity_poly.pdbx_seq_one_letter_code
_entity_poly.pdbx_strand_id
1 'polypeptide(L)'
;MMASEGIGALLRGIREAAGLTREEQAAVLQAAQGGKWFDPENLKRWETEKRLPTPMWHALLAECYGRSAEEIVRAVVVSRRRRRLHRLIDEGAREE
;
A
#
# COMPACT_ATOMS: atom_id res chain seq x y z
N MET A 1 -2.54 8.69 -15.57
CA MET A 1 -2.84 7.26 -15.79
C MET A 1 -2.42 6.42 -14.57
N MET A 2 -2.75 6.86 -13.34
CA MET A 2 -2.19 6.30 -12.08
C MET A 2 -3.16 5.41 -11.27
N ALA A 3 -4.44 5.36 -11.63
CA ALA A 3 -5.47 4.66 -10.85
C ALA A 3 -5.54 3.13 -11.12
N SER A 4 -4.73 2.63 -12.05
CA SER A 4 -4.73 1.22 -12.47
C SER A 4 -3.80 0.34 -11.66
N GLU A 5 -2.87 0.94 -10.92
CA GLU A 5 -1.87 0.19 -10.17
C GLU A 5 -2.35 -0.04 -8.73
N GLY A 6 -2.04 -1.23 -8.20
CA GLY A 6 -2.43 -1.62 -6.84
C GLY A 6 -1.77 -0.74 -5.77
N ILE A 7 -2.24 -0.87 -4.53
CA ILE A 7 -1.75 -0.07 -3.40
C ILE A 7 -0.23 -0.16 -3.23
N GLY A 8 0.39 -1.31 -3.53
CA GLY A 8 1.83 -1.45 -3.36
C GLY A 8 2.62 -0.57 -4.32
N ALA A 9 2.21 -0.55 -5.58
CA ALA A 9 2.81 0.29 -6.62
C ALA A 9 2.54 1.78 -6.37
N LEU A 10 1.32 2.12 -5.93
CA LEU A 10 0.98 3.49 -5.55
C LEU A 10 1.91 4.02 -4.44
N LEU A 11 2.05 3.28 -3.33
CA LEU A 11 2.90 3.68 -2.20
C LEU A 11 4.37 3.79 -2.61
N ARG A 12 4.86 2.79 -3.36
CA ARG A 12 6.23 2.77 -3.85
C ARG A 12 6.52 3.95 -4.77
N GLY A 13 5.61 4.24 -5.71
CA GLY A 13 5.76 5.35 -6.65
C GLY A 13 5.80 6.70 -5.94
N ILE A 14 4.98 6.90 -4.90
CA ILE A 14 5.00 8.13 -4.10
C ILE A 14 6.33 8.27 -3.36
N ARG A 15 6.80 7.19 -2.71
CA ARG A 15 8.08 7.19 -2.00
C ARG A 15 9.25 7.48 -2.94
N GLU A 16 9.30 6.81 -4.09
CA GLU A 16 10.37 6.98 -5.07
C GLU A 16 10.34 8.37 -5.73
N ALA A 17 9.16 8.92 -6.00
CA ALA A 17 9.02 10.29 -6.50
C ALA A 17 9.49 11.35 -5.49
N ALA A 18 9.36 11.06 -4.19
CA ALA A 18 9.89 11.90 -3.11
C ALA A 18 11.38 11.68 -2.83
N GLY A 19 12.03 10.71 -3.50
CA GLY A 19 13.45 10.37 -3.28
C GLY A 19 13.73 9.71 -1.93
N LEU A 20 12.70 9.16 -1.27
CA LEU A 20 12.81 8.65 0.10
C LEU A 20 13.17 7.16 0.16
N THR A 21 13.96 6.77 1.15
CA THR A 21 14.08 5.38 1.57
C THR A 21 12.82 4.92 2.31
N ARG A 22 12.71 3.62 2.57
CA ARG A 22 11.60 3.08 3.35
C ARG A 22 11.67 3.52 4.81
N GLU A 23 12.87 3.62 5.39
CA GLU A 23 13.04 4.13 6.76
C GLU A 23 12.61 5.59 6.86
N GLU A 24 12.99 6.42 5.89
CA GLU A 24 12.61 7.84 5.86
C GLU A 24 11.10 7.99 5.70
N GLN A 25 10.50 7.23 4.77
CA GLN A 25 9.05 7.26 4.59
C GLN A 25 8.27 6.75 5.81
N ALA A 26 8.82 5.75 6.52
CA ALA A 26 8.28 5.29 7.79
C ALA A 26 8.34 6.39 8.86
N ALA A 27 9.45 7.12 8.96
CA ALA A 27 9.58 8.25 9.88
C ALA A 27 8.56 9.36 9.59
N VAL A 28 8.28 9.66 8.32
CA VAL A 28 7.23 10.61 7.93
C VAL A 28 5.85 10.14 8.40
N LEU A 29 5.53 8.85 8.23
CA LEU A 29 4.28 8.28 8.72
C LEU A 29 4.18 8.32 10.26
N GLN A 30 5.28 8.06 10.97
CA GLN A 30 5.33 8.20 12.44
C GLN A 30 5.02 9.62 12.88
N ALA A 31 5.64 10.61 12.23
CA ALA A 31 5.40 12.02 12.53
C ALA A 31 3.92 12.38 12.30
N ALA A 32 3.33 11.95 11.17
CA ALA A 32 1.93 12.18 10.86
C ALA A 32 0.95 11.50 11.85
N GLN A 33 1.32 10.36 12.44
CA GLN A 33 0.49 9.66 13.43
C GLN A 33 0.67 10.18 14.87
N GLY A 34 1.30 11.34 15.06
CA GLY A 34 1.57 11.93 16.37
C GLY A 34 2.70 11.24 17.12
N GLY A 35 3.73 10.78 16.40
CA GLY A 35 4.94 10.18 16.98
C GLY A 35 4.81 8.72 17.41
N LYS A 36 3.67 8.08 17.14
CA LYS A 36 3.50 6.64 17.38
C LYS A 36 4.48 5.86 16.50
N TRP A 37 5.12 4.85 17.09
CA TRP A 37 6.09 4.04 16.38
C TRP A 37 5.44 3.29 15.21
N PHE A 38 6.11 3.31 14.06
CA PHE A 38 5.69 2.63 12.85
C PHE A 38 6.87 1.84 12.31
N ASP A 39 6.67 0.54 12.13
CA ASP A 39 7.67 -0.38 11.60
C ASP A 39 7.91 -0.14 10.09
N PRO A 40 9.13 0.20 9.63
CA PRO A 40 9.46 0.27 8.21
C PRO A 40 9.18 -1.03 7.44
N GLU A 41 9.23 -2.20 8.10
CA GLU A 41 8.86 -3.47 7.46
C GLU A 41 7.36 -3.55 7.13
N ASN A 42 6.48 -2.81 7.82
CA ASN A 42 5.08 -2.71 7.41
C ASN A 42 4.94 -2.00 6.07
N LEU A 43 5.71 -0.93 5.83
CA LEU A 43 5.70 -0.23 4.55
C LEU A 43 6.18 -1.16 3.43
N LYS A 44 7.28 -1.88 3.64
CA LYS A 44 7.77 -2.88 2.69
C LYS A 44 6.73 -3.96 2.38
N ARG A 45 6.01 -4.46 3.39
CA ARG A 45 4.93 -5.45 3.21
C ARG A 45 3.77 -4.90 2.38
N TRP A 46 3.48 -3.60 2.50
CA TRP A 46 2.45 -2.94 1.70
C TRP A 46 2.91 -2.69 0.27
N GLU A 47 4.13 -2.16 0.07
CA GLU A 47 4.70 -1.93 -1.26
C GLU A 47 4.85 -3.21 -2.08
N THR A 48 5.14 -4.33 -1.43
CA THR A 48 5.22 -5.65 -2.06
C THR A 48 3.88 -6.38 -2.10
N GLU A 49 2.81 -5.75 -1.60
CA GLU A 49 1.46 -6.31 -1.45
C GLU A 49 1.37 -7.65 -0.69
N LYS A 50 2.45 -8.05 0.02
CA LYS A 50 2.46 -9.18 0.95
C LYS A 50 1.40 -9.01 2.04
N ARG A 51 1.18 -7.76 2.46
CA ARG A 51 0.06 -7.34 3.32
C ARG A 51 -0.58 -6.10 2.72
N LEU A 52 -1.88 -5.93 2.90
CA LEU A 52 -2.58 -4.70 2.50
C LEU A 52 -2.82 -3.82 3.73
N PRO A 53 -2.77 -2.48 3.60
CA PRO A 53 -3.10 -1.59 4.70
C PRO A 53 -4.57 -1.78 5.11
N THR A 54 -4.81 -1.77 6.43
CA THR A 54 -6.16 -1.86 7.00
C THR A 54 -6.88 -0.51 6.91
N PRO A 55 -8.21 -0.46 7.09
CA PRO A 55 -8.97 0.79 7.00
C PRO A 55 -8.45 1.92 7.90
N MET A 56 -7.95 1.59 9.10
CA MET A 56 -7.32 2.56 10.01
C MET A 56 -6.15 3.31 9.38
N TRP A 57 -5.39 2.67 8.49
CA TRP A 57 -4.25 3.29 7.81
C TRP A 57 -4.67 4.11 6.59
N HIS A 58 -5.85 3.89 6.01
CA HIS A 58 -6.22 4.56 4.75
C HIS A 58 -6.29 6.08 4.90
N ALA A 59 -6.85 6.57 6.01
CA ALA A 59 -6.92 8.00 6.31
C ALA A 59 -5.53 8.62 6.48
N LEU A 60 -4.67 7.98 7.27
CA LEU A 60 -3.30 8.47 7.50
C LEU A 60 -2.47 8.50 6.21
N LEU A 61 -2.60 7.46 5.37
CA LEU A 61 -1.90 7.41 4.09
C LEU A 61 -2.41 8.50 3.15
N ALA A 62 -3.72 8.74 3.11
CA ALA A 62 -4.30 9.82 2.31
C ALA A 62 -3.73 11.19 2.73
N GLU A 63 -3.75 11.49 4.02
CA GLU A 63 -3.21 12.72 4.58
C GLU A 63 -1.71 12.87 4.31
N CYS A 64 -0.91 11.87 4.70
CA CYS A 64 0.56 11.88 4.57
C CYS A 64 1.03 12.03 3.13
N TYR A 65 0.33 11.42 2.18
CA TYR A 65 0.70 11.45 0.77
C TYR A 65 0.02 12.54 -0.05
N GLY A 66 -0.80 13.40 0.57
CA GLY A 66 -1.57 14.41 -0.15
C GLY A 66 -2.53 13.80 -1.18
N ARG A 67 -3.13 12.65 -0.85
CA ARG A 67 -4.08 11.90 -1.69
C ARG A 67 -5.47 11.92 -1.07
N SER A 68 -6.46 11.56 -1.88
CA SER A 68 -7.82 11.33 -1.38
C SER A 68 -7.93 9.95 -0.72
N ALA A 69 -8.77 9.82 0.31
CA ALA A 69 -9.03 8.52 0.93
C ALA A 69 -9.63 7.54 -0.08
N GLU A 70 -10.46 8.02 -1.01
CA GLU A 70 -11.05 7.23 -2.07
C GLU A 70 -9.99 6.65 -3.02
N GLU A 71 -8.91 7.39 -3.31
CA GLU A 71 -7.81 6.89 -4.14
C GLU A 71 -7.07 5.73 -3.46
N ILE A 72 -6.77 5.87 -2.16
CA ILE A 72 -6.16 4.79 -1.36
C ILE A 72 -7.06 3.56 -1.33
N VAL A 73 -8.36 3.74 -1.07
CA VAL A 73 -9.34 2.64 -1.03
C VAL A 73 -9.44 1.97 -2.40
N ARG A 74 -9.51 2.72 -3.51
CA ARG A 74 -9.54 2.17 -4.86
C ARG A 74 -8.30 1.31 -5.13
N ALA A 75 -7.10 1.80 -4.82
CA ALA A 75 -5.86 1.04 -5.00
C ALA A 75 -5.85 -0.25 -4.16
N VAL A 76 -6.35 -0.22 -2.93
CA VAL A 76 -6.51 -1.42 -2.08
C VAL A 76 -7.49 -2.42 -2.70
N VAL A 77 -8.62 -1.95 -3.24
CA VAL A 77 -9.60 -2.81 -3.92
C VAL A 77 -9.00 -3.48 -5.16
N VAL A 78 -8.21 -2.74 -5.95
CA VAL A 78 -7.47 -3.30 -7.09
C VAL A 78 -6.55 -4.44 -6.65
N SER A 79 -5.72 -4.22 -5.64
CA SER A 79 -4.81 -5.27 -5.12
C SER A 79 -5.58 -6.47 -4.56
N ARG A 80 -6.71 -6.26 -3.86
CA ARG A 80 -7.57 -7.36 -3.38
C ARG A 80 -8.12 -8.21 -4.52
N ARG A 81 -8.60 -7.57 -5.59
CA ARG A 81 -9.12 -8.26 -6.78
C ARG A 81 -8.02 -9.08 -7.45
N ARG A 82 -6.83 -8.51 -7.63
CA ARG A 82 -5.66 -9.19 -8.20
C ARG A 82 -5.25 -10.43 -7.39
N ARG A 83 -5.17 -10.28 -6.06
CA ARG A 83 -4.88 -11.39 -5.13
C ARG A 83 -5.95 -12.48 -5.13
N ARG A 84 -7.22 -12.14 -5.37
CA ARG A 84 -8.28 -13.14 -5.52
C ARG A 84 -8.13 -13.90 -6.83
N LEU A 85 -7.86 -13.20 -7.93
CA LEU A 85 -7.68 -13.81 -9.24
C LEU A 85 -6.47 -14.76 -9.26
N HIS A 86 -5.32 -14.33 -8.72
CA HIS A 86 -4.13 -15.19 -8.64
C HIS A 86 -4.41 -16.47 -7.84
N ARG A 87 -5.12 -16.38 -6.72
CA ARG A 87 -5.48 -17.59 -5.94
C ARG A 87 -6.36 -18.56 -6.72
N LEU A 88 -7.35 -18.06 -7.46
CA LEU A 88 -8.20 -18.91 -8.30
C LEU A 88 -7.41 -19.59 -9.42
N ILE A 89 -6.45 -18.89 -10.02
CA ILE A 89 -5.56 -19.46 -11.04
C ILE A 89 -4.64 -20.53 -10.42
N ASP A 90 -4.05 -20.24 -9.25
CA ASP A 90 -3.19 -21.18 -8.54
C ASP A 90 -3.96 -22.44 -8.06
N GLU A 91 -5.24 -22.28 -7.69
CA GLU A 91 -6.14 -23.38 -7.33
C GLU A 91 -6.47 -24.23 -8.57
N GLY A 92 -6.84 -23.62 -9.70
CA GLY A 92 -7.10 -24.34 -10.94
C GLY A 92 -5.87 -25.08 -11.48
N ALA A 93 -4.67 -24.50 -11.37
CA ALA A 93 -3.43 -25.13 -11.81
C ALA A 93 -2.95 -26.29 -10.92
N ARG A 94 -3.53 -26.49 -9.73
CA ARG A 94 -3.23 -27.64 -8.85
C ARG A 94 -4.18 -28.82 -9.05
N GLU A 95 -5.29 -28.58 -9.73
CA GLU A 95 -6.33 -29.59 -10.01
C GLU A 95 -6.13 -30.26 -11.39
N GLU A 96 -5.24 -29.73 -12.24
CA GLU A 96 -4.78 -30.31 -13.52
C GLU A 96 -3.48 -31.12 -13.36
#